data_AF-A0A350MM18-F1
#
_entry.id   AF-A0A350MM18-F1
#
_cell.length_a   1.000
_cell.length_b   1.000
_cell.length_c   1.000
_cell.angle_alpha   90.00
_cell.angle_beta   90.00
_cell.angle_gamma   90.00
#
_symmetry.space_group_name_H-M   'P 1'
#
loop_
_entity.id
_entity.type
_entity.pdbx_description
1 polymer ?
#
loop_
_entity_poly.entity_id
_entity_poly.type
_entity_poly.pdbx_seq_one_letter_code
_entity_poly.pdbx_strand_id
1 'polypeptide(L)'
;MKNINIDTDNCEAYFLDYYEGRLSQDEIASLKQFLSMHPEWQAKFEEWENIHLPDTPLLFPEKELLKHSLTNEAINITLNNYEYYFIAAIEDEL
;
A
#
# COMPACT_ATOMS: atom_id res chain seq x y z
N MET A 1 -3.60 -19.99 -24.63
CA MET A 1 -4.63 -19.06 -24.11
C MET A 1 -4.77 -19.37 -22.63
N LYS A 2 -4.52 -18.39 -21.75
CA LYS A 2 -4.84 -18.57 -20.33
C LYS A 2 -6.36 -18.63 -20.22
N ASN A 3 -6.92 -19.71 -19.69
CA ASN A 3 -8.33 -19.74 -19.34
C ASN A 3 -8.51 -18.91 -18.08
N ILE A 4 -8.94 -17.67 -18.25
CA ILE A 4 -9.33 -16.77 -17.16
C ILE A 4 -10.79 -17.11 -16.87
N ASN A 5 -11.05 -17.72 -15.71
CA ASN A 5 -12.39 -18.06 -15.28
C ASN A 5 -12.68 -17.27 -14.01
N ILE A 6 -13.63 -16.34 -14.09
CA ILE A 6 -14.02 -15.49 -12.98
C ILE A 6 -15.33 -16.01 -12.41
N ASP A 7 -15.36 -16.22 -11.11
CA ASP A 7 -16.49 -16.74 -10.37
C ASP A 7 -16.66 -15.97 -9.06
N THR A 8 -17.74 -16.26 -8.32
CA THR A 8 -18.08 -15.55 -7.09
C THR A 8 -17.04 -15.62 -5.98
N ASP A 9 -16.13 -16.61 -6.00
CA ASP A 9 -15.06 -16.79 -5.02
C ASP A 9 -13.85 -15.90 -5.35
N ASN A 10 -13.54 -15.73 -6.64
CA ASN A 10 -12.36 -14.98 -7.09
C ASN A 10 -12.65 -13.55 -7.56
N CYS A 11 -13.91 -13.20 -7.79
CA CYS A 11 -14.32 -11.93 -8.39
C CYS A 11 -13.81 -10.70 -7.61
N GLU A 12 -13.80 -10.76 -6.28
CA GLU A 12 -13.30 -9.66 -5.43
C GLU A 12 -11.79 -9.41 -5.63
N ALA A 13 -10.99 -10.46 -5.87
CA ALA A 13 -9.58 -10.30 -6.16
C ALA A 13 -9.37 -9.59 -7.51
N TYR A 14 -10.16 -9.95 -8.53
CA TYR A 14 -10.15 -9.26 -9.82
C TYR A 14 -10.64 -7.81 -9.71
N PHE A 15 -11.55 -7.49 -8.78
CA PHE A 15 -11.95 -6.10 -8.53
C PHE A 15 -10.77 -5.27 -8.02
N LEU A 16 -10.03 -5.78 -7.03
CA LEU A 16 -8.83 -5.10 -6.51
C LEU A 16 -7.82 -4.86 -7.63
N ASP A 17 -7.47 -5.91 -8.39
CA ASP A 17 -6.50 -5.80 -9.46
C ASP A 17 -6.96 -4.84 -10.58
N TYR A 18 -8.28 -4.71 -10.82
CA TYR A 18 -8.83 -3.72 -11.76
C TYR A 18 -8.57 -2.30 -11.28
N TYR A 19 -8.90 -2.00 -10.02
CA TYR A 19 -8.70 -0.67 -9.43
C TYR A 19 -7.22 -0.32 -9.24
N GLU A 20 -6.36 -1.31 -9.00
CA GLU A 20 -4.91 -1.13 -8.95
C GLU A 20 -4.25 -1.04 -10.34
N GLY A 21 -5.00 -1.20 -11.43
CA GLY A 21 -4.48 -1.15 -12.80
C GLY A 21 -3.55 -2.33 -13.17
N ARG A 22 -3.70 -3.47 -12.50
CA ARG A 22 -2.86 -4.66 -12.65
C ARG A 22 -3.40 -5.68 -13.66
N LEU A 23 -4.68 -5.58 -14.04
CA LEU A 23 -5.29 -6.50 -15.00
C LEU A 23 -4.84 -6.24 -16.44
N SER A 24 -4.61 -7.33 -17.19
CA SER A 24 -4.42 -7.30 -18.63
C SER A 24 -5.75 -7.09 -19.39
N GLN A 25 -5.68 -6.76 -20.68
CA GLN A 25 -6.88 -6.54 -21.50
C GLN A 25 -7.80 -7.77 -21.56
N ASP A 26 -7.23 -8.97 -21.62
CA ASP A 26 -7.99 -10.24 -21.62
C ASP A 26 -8.72 -10.47 -20.29
N GLU A 27 -8.07 -10.12 -19.17
CA GLU A 27 -8.65 -10.25 -17.83
C GLU A 27 -9.77 -9.23 -17.61
N ILE A 28 -9.59 -7.99 -18.08
CA ILE A 28 -10.64 -6.97 -18.05
C ILE A 28 -11.87 -7.41 -18.86
N ALA A 29 -11.66 -8.00 -20.03
CA ALA A 29 -12.75 -8.50 -20.87
C ALA A 29 -13.53 -9.63 -20.15
N SER A 30 -12.80 -10.54 -19.50
CA SER A 30 -13.38 -11.64 -18.72
C SER A 30 -14.17 -11.12 -17.52
N LEU A 31 -13.64 -10.12 -16.80
CA LEU A 31 -14.30 -9.50 -15.65
C LEU A 31 -15.60 -8.81 -16.07
N LYS A 32 -15.57 -8.04 -17.16
CA LYS A 32 -16.77 -7.39 -17.71
C LYS A 32 -17.82 -8.39 -18.16
N GLN A 33 -17.41 -9.52 -18.74
CA GLN A 33 -18.34 -10.59 -19.10
C GLN A 33 -19.02 -11.16 -17.86
N PHE A 34 -18.26 -11.49 -16.81
CA PHE A 34 -18.81 -11.96 -15.54
C PHE A 34 -19.81 -10.96 -14.94
N LEU A 35 -19.43 -9.68 -14.85
CA LEU A 35 -20.27 -8.61 -14.33
C LEU A 35 -21.59 -8.43 -15.12
N SER A 36 -21.56 -8.58 -16.44
CA SER A 36 -22.76 -8.50 -17.28
C SER A 36 -23.74 -9.67 -17.06
N MET A 37 -23.23 -10.83 -16.64
CA MET A 37 -24.04 -12.01 -16.31
C MET A 37 -24.58 -11.97 -14.88
N HIS A 38 -23.96 -11.16 -14.01
CA HIS A 38 -24.22 -11.08 -12.59
C HIS A 38 -24.46 -9.62 -12.12
N PRO A 39 -25.68 -9.08 -12.32
CA PRO A 39 -25.99 -7.69 -11.97
C PRO A 39 -25.75 -7.34 -10.50
N GLU A 40 -25.88 -8.31 -9.60
CA GLU A 40 -25.59 -8.15 -8.17
C GLU A 40 -24.11 -7.82 -7.91
N TRP A 41 -23.21 -8.38 -8.71
CA TRP A 41 -21.78 -8.11 -8.62
C TRP A 41 -21.40 -6.81 -9.31
N GLN A 42 -22.11 -6.40 -10.36
CA GLN A 42 -21.96 -5.08 -10.97
C GLN A 42 -22.24 -3.94 -9.97
N ALA A 43 -23.32 -4.05 -9.18
CA ALA A 43 -23.63 -3.05 -8.16
C ALA A 43 -22.51 -2.95 -7.10
N LYS A 44 -22.00 -4.09 -6.64
CA LYS A 44 -20.90 -4.16 -5.67
C LYS A 44 -19.58 -3.63 -6.25
N PHE A 45 -19.33 -3.87 -7.53
CA PHE A 45 -18.17 -3.32 -8.24
C PHE A 45 -18.25 -1.78 -8.27
N GLU A 46 -19.39 -1.20 -8.65
CA GLU A 46 -19.58 0.26 -8.67
C GLU A 46 -19.43 0.90 -7.28
N GLU A 47 -19.79 0.21 -6.19
CA GLU A 47 -19.55 0.70 -4.83
C GLU A 47 -18.05 0.89 -4.52
N TRP A 48 -17.19 0.05 -5.07
CA TRP A 48 -15.73 0.09 -4.84
C TRP A 48 -15.02 1.23 -5.58
N GLU A 49 -15.63 1.79 -6.62
CA GLU A 49 -15.06 2.89 -7.42
C GLU A 49 -14.79 4.17 -6.59
N ASN A 50 -15.40 4.30 -5.41
CA ASN A 50 -15.39 5.52 -4.62
C ASN A 50 -14.16 5.76 -3.73
N ILE A 51 -13.08 4.96 -3.83
CA ILE A 51 -11.90 5.11 -2.98
C ILE A 51 -10.75 5.79 -3.74
N HIS A 52 -10.93 7.05 -4.12
CA HIS A 52 -9.81 7.88 -4.59
C HIS A 52 -9.38 8.83 -3.48
N LEU A 53 -8.20 8.59 -2.90
CA LEU A 53 -7.59 9.60 -2.03
C LEU A 53 -7.25 10.81 -2.92
N PRO A 54 -7.71 12.03 -2.57
CA PRO A 54 -7.35 13.19 -3.37
C PRO A 54 -5.82 13.35 -3.37
N ASP A 55 -5.24 13.67 -4.52
CA ASP A 55 -3.82 14.04 -4.72
C ASP A 55 -3.50 15.42 -4.08
N THR A 56 -3.90 15.59 -2.83
CA THR A 56 -3.64 16.81 -2.09
C THR A 56 -2.28 16.64 -1.43
N PRO A 57 -1.28 17.48 -1.76
CA PRO A 57 -0.02 17.46 -1.04
C PRO A 57 -0.29 17.81 0.42
N LEU A 58 -0.20 16.80 1.28
CA LEU A 58 -0.37 16.96 2.72
C LEU A 58 0.91 17.57 3.29
N LEU A 59 0.93 18.91 3.41
CA LEU A 59 2.05 19.64 3.98
C LEU A 59 1.99 19.56 5.51
N PHE A 60 3.09 19.14 6.13
CA PHE A 60 3.25 19.10 7.58
C PHE A 60 4.29 20.15 8.00
N PRO A 61 3.89 21.43 8.14
CA PRO A 61 4.83 22.53 8.39
C PRO A 61 5.62 22.37 9.70
N GLU A 62 5.05 21.68 10.68
CA GLU A 62 5.63 21.46 12.00
C GLU A 62 6.35 20.10 12.15
N LYS A 63 6.57 19.36 11.06
CA LYS A 63 7.24 18.05 11.08
C LYS A 63 8.63 18.10 11.72
N GLU A 64 9.33 19.23 11.55
CA GLU A 64 10.65 19.46 12.16
C GLU A 64 10.58 19.56 13.69
N LEU A 65 9.45 19.98 14.27
CA LEU A 65 9.27 20.08 15.73
C LEU A 65 9.14 18.70 16.39
N LEU A 66 8.85 17.65 15.61
CA LEU A 66 8.79 16.27 16.10
C LEU A 66 10.19 15.64 16.26
N LYS A 67 11.24 16.27 15.73
CA LYS A 67 12.61 15.77 15.89
C LYS A 67 13.07 16.09 17.31
N HIS A 68 13.42 15.06 18.06
CA HIS A 68 14.17 15.28 19.29
C HIS A 68 15.54 15.88 18.96
N SER A 69 15.96 16.87 19.74
CA SER A 69 17.30 17.43 19.64
C SER A 69 18.30 16.30 19.86
N LEU A 70 19.14 16.04 18.84
CA LEU A 70 20.21 15.08 18.97
C LEU A 70 21.13 15.54 20.09
N THR A 71 21.34 14.70 21.10
CA THR A 71 22.42 14.90 22.08
C THR A 71 23.75 14.80 21.34
N ASN A 72 24.81 15.43 21.87
CA ASN A 72 26.14 15.43 21.25
C ASN A 72 26.68 14.03 20.92
N GLU A 73 26.21 13.01 21.61
CA GLU A 73 26.58 11.60 21.44
C GLU A 73 25.89 10.98 20.22
N ALA A 74 24.60 11.27 20.02
CA ALA A 74 23.84 10.81 18.85
C ALA A 74 24.33 11.41 17.54
N ILE A 75 25.04 12.56 17.58
CA ILE A 75 25.66 13.20 16.41
C ILE A 75 26.77 12.33 15.80
N ASN A 76 27.42 11.47 16.59
CA ASN A 76 28.53 10.62 16.13
C ASN A 76 28.07 9.22 15.65
N ILE A 77 26.78 8.93 15.76
CA ILE A 77 26.20 7.66 15.32
C ILE A 77 25.93 7.74 13.81
N THR A 78 26.48 6.78 13.08
CA THR A 78 26.40 6.64 11.62
C THR A 78 25.99 5.21 11.28
N LEU A 79 25.59 4.97 10.03
CA LEU A 79 25.26 3.63 9.54
C LEU A 79 26.43 2.63 9.63
N ASN A 80 27.66 3.09 9.83
CA ASN A 80 28.83 2.23 9.95
C ASN A 80 29.20 1.88 11.40
N ASN A 81 28.61 2.55 12.40
CA ASN A 81 28.96 2.35 13.81
C ASN A 81 27.76 2.24 14.76
N TYR A 82 26.52 2.36 14.26
CA TYR A 82 25.31 2.31 15.09
C TYR A 82 25.17 1.01 15.90
N GLU A 83 25.58 -0.12 15.34
CA GLU A 83 25.51 -1.43 16.01
C GLU A 83 26.33 -1.42 17.32
N TYR A 84 27.53 -0.85 17.31
CA TYR A 84 28.38 -0.73 18.49
C TYR A 84 27.70 0.08 19.60
N TYR A 85 27.16 1.26 19.26
CA TYR A 85 26.50 2.13 20.23
C TYR A 85 25.22 1.50 20.79
N PHE A 86 24.48 0.74 19.98
CA PHE A 86 23.26 0.08 20.43
C PHE A 86 23.55 -1.09 21.37
N ILE A 87 24.62 -1.85 21.10
CA ILE A 87 25.09 -2.91 21.99
C ILE A 87 25.54 -2.31 23.32
N ALA A 88 26.42 -1.30 23.29
CA ALA A 88 26.89 -0.62 24.50
C ALA A 88 25.73 -0.04 25.34
N ALA A 89 24.68 0.49 24.70
CA ALA A 89 23.51 1.02 25.40
C ALA A 89 22.73 -0.06 26.16
N ILE A 90 22.60 -1.25 25.58
CA ILE A 90 21.91 -2.39 26.19
C ILE A 90 22.72 -2.96 27.36
N GLU A 91 24.04 -2.88 27.25
CA GLU A 91 24.99 -3.39 28.25
C GLU A 91 25.30 -2.38 29.37
N ASP A 92 24.72 -1.17 29.33
CA ASP A 92 25.00 -0.04 30.25
C ASP A 92 26.47 0.41 30.19
N GLU A 93 27.09 0.30 29.01
CA GLU A 93 28.50 0.62 28.71
C GLU A 93 28.66 1.88 27.81
N LEU A 94 27.60 2.69 27.68
CA LEU A 94 27.61 3.97 26.94
C LEU A 94 28.41 5.06 27.66
#